data_AF-A0A0L7RGS5-F1
#
_entry.id   AF-A0A0L7RGS5-F1
#
_cell.length_a   1.000
_cell.length_b   1.000
_cell.length_c   1.000
_cell.angle_alpha   90.00
_cell.angle_beta   90.00
_cell.angle_gamma   90.00
#
_symmetry.space_group_name_H-M   'P 1'
#
loop_
_entity.id
_entity.type
_entity.pdbx_description
1 polymer ?
#
loop_
_entity_poly.entity_id
_entity_poly.type
_entity_poly.pdbx_seq_one_letter_code
_entity_poly.pdbx_strand_id
1 'polypeptide(L)'
;MYLSKKKKVFIGLLLWRLISVFVVQTTHVPDEYWQSLEVAHRLAFGYGYLTWEWIEKIRNYMYPFLISVIYQLLAFVTLDHVIILTTLPRILQAIISAYGEYKFYEWTKNKWTLYSLCINWYWYYCATHSYCYGMLVISPWEFFRVNVLYKIGDFVIHQRGSLDVMNILHNEIVNADNTTNILFLTPCHATPLYSHLHVNVPIKILTCEPNFEGDINYVDEADMFFANPTQWLDHNYNNNNSIVLPDYIILFDNIVPKIGEFLKHYQIVSQIFYAHFPQSNYGKYIYVYKHV
;
A
#
# COMPACT_ATOMS: atom_id res chain seq x y z
N MET A 1 39.98 13.82 -10.40
CA MET A 1 39.51 13.04 -11.56
C MET A 1 38.27 13.73 -12.15
N TYR A 2 38.37 14.34 -13.33
CA TYR A 2 37.26 15.10 -13.93
C TYR A 2 36.20 14.13 -14.49
N LEU A 3 34.97 14.14 -13.97
CA LEU A 3 33.88 13.34 -14.55
C LEU A 3 33.47 13.88 -15.92
N SER A 4 33.18 12.99 -16.86
CA SER A 4 32.64 13.36 -18.17
C SER A 4 31.24 13.99 -18.04
N LYS A 5 30.88 14.87 -18.96
CA LYS A 5 29.56 15.56 -18.97
C LYS A 5 28.39 14.58 -18.92
N LYS A 6 28.49 13.45 -19.63
CA LYS A 6 27.48 12.38 -19.60
C LYS A 6 27.33 11.74 -18.22
N LYS A 7 28.45 11.40 -17.58
CA LYS A 7 28.45 10.85 -16.21
C LYS A 7 27.87 11.83 -15.20
N LYS A 8 28.19 13.14 -15.33
CA LYS A 8 27.61 14.18 -14.47
C LYS A 8 26.09 14.27 -14.59
N VAL A 9 25.54 14.20 -15.81
CA VAL A 9 24.08 14.23 -16.02
C VAL A 9 23.43 13.01 -15.40
N PHE A 10 23.94 11.80 -15.66
CA PHE A 10 23.39 10.58 -15.10
C PHE A 10 23.41 10.59 -13.56
N ILE A 11 24.53 10.98 -12.94
CA ILE A 11 24.64 11.07 -11.48
C ILE A 11 23.65 12.12 -10.93
N GLY A 12 23.49 13.25 -11.61
CA GLY A 12 22.51 14.27 -11.22
C GLY A 12 21.07 13.72 -11.22
N LEU A 13 20.68 12.97 -12.26
CA LEU A 13 19.37 12.33 -12.35
C LEU A 13 19.20 11.24 -11.29
N LEU A 14 20.23 10.43 -11.06
CA LEU A 14 20.22 9.40 -10.03
C LEU A 14 20.01 10.02 -8.64
N LEU A 15 20.77 11.06 -8.30
CA LEU A 15 20.59 11.77 -7.02
C LEU A 15 19.20 12.40 -6.91
N TRP A 16 18.70 13.01 -7.99
CA TRP A 16 17.34 13.58 -8.04
C TRP A 16 16.27 12.54 -7.73
N ARG A 17 16.38 11.34 -8.32
CA ARG A 17 15.43 10.23 -8.09
C ARG A 17 15.61 9.58 -6.73
N LEU A 18 16.83 9.46 -6.21
CA LEU A 18 17.05 8.95 -4.85
C LEU A 18 16.49 9.91 -3.79
N ILE A 19 16.59 11.22 -4.00
CA ILE A 19 15.96 12.22 -3.10
C ILE A 19 14.44 12.05 -3.10
N SER A 20 13.81 11.79 -4.26
CA SER A 20 12.35 11.65 -4.31
C SER A 20 11.83 10.44 -3.54
N VAL A 21 12.61 9.36 -3.39
CA VAL A 21 12.24 8.20 -2.54
C VAL A 21 11.97 8.62 -1.09
N PHE A 22 12.78 9.54 -0.54
CA PHE A 22 12.68 9.95 0.86
C PHE A 22 11.77 11.16 1.09
N VAL A 23 11.63 12.02 0.07
CA VAL A 23 10.74 13.20 0.11
C VAL A 23 9.28 12.78 -0.08
N VAL A 24 9.02 11.83 -0.98
CA VAL A 24 7.65 11.37 -1.26
C VAL A 24 7.31 10.26 -0.27
N GLN A 25 6.48 10.58 0.72
CA GLN A 25 6.03 9.66 1.76
C GLN A 25 4.54 9.30 1.64
N THR A 26 3.85 9.86 0.65
CA THR A 26 2.41 9.68 0.43
C THR A 26 2.12 8.64 -0.64
N THR A 27 0.95 8.04 -0.50
CA THR A 27 0.53 6.86 -1.24
C THR A 27 -0.78 7.17 -1.91
N HIS A 28 -0.75 7.46 -3.20
CA HIS A 28 -1.91 7.90 -3.96
C HIS A 28 -2.76 6.72 -4.44
N VAL A 29 -2.16 5.53 -4.55
CA VAL A 29 -2.86 4.32 -5.01
C VAL A 29 -2.51 3.17 -4.06
N PRO A 30 -3.42 2.81 -3.14
CA PRO A 30 -3.23 1.70 -2.20
C PRO A 30 -2.95 0.35 -2.91
N ASP A 31 -3.45 0.17 -4.15
CA ASP A 31 -3.20 -1.00 -4.99
C ASP A 31 -1.72 -1.20 -5.37
N GLU A 32 -0.85 -0.22 -5.12
CA GLU A 32 0.57 -0.32 -5.47
C GLU A 32 1.25 -1.55 -4.89
N TYR A 33 1.00 -1.82 -3.62
CA TYR A 33 1.61 -2.92 -2.88
C TYR A 33 1.05 -4.26 -3.31
N TRP A 34 -0.24 -4.31 -3.63
CA TRP A 34 -0.96 -5.52 -4.01
C TRP A 34 -0.55 -6.04 -5.39
N GLN A 35 -0.09 -5.16 -6.28
CA GLN A 35 0.46 -5.54 -7.59
C GLN A 35 1.98 -5.75 -7.59
N SER A 36 2.67 -5.50 -6.47
CA SER A 36 4.13 -5.56 -6.43
C SER A 36 4.67 -6.20 -5.15
N LEU A 37 4.72 -5.44 -4.04
CA LEU A 37 5.39 -5.83 -2.80
C LEU A 37 4.77 -7.06 -2.13
N GLU A 38 3.43 -7.17 -2.10
CA GLU A 38 2.73 -8.32 -1.49
C GLU A 38 3.02 -9.62 -2.25
N VAL A 39 2.98 -9.54 -3.59
CA VAL A 39 3.28 -10.67 -4.47
C VAL A 39 4.74 -11.08 -4.31
N ALA A 40 5.65 -10.10 -4.33
CA ALA A 40 7.08 -10.32 -4.14
C ALA A 40 7.39 -10.92 -2.75
N HIS A 41 6.70 -10.43 -1.71
CA HIS A 41 6.81 -10.95 -0.35
C HIS A 41 6.40 -12.43 -0.31
N ARG A 42 5.23 -12.79 -0.86
CA ARG A 42 4.80 -14.19 -0.88
C ARG A 42 5.75 -15.10 -1.67
N LEU A 43 6.27 -14.64 -2.79
CA LEU A 43 7.28 -15.39 -3.57
C LEU A 43 8.58 -15.60 -2.79
N ALA A 44 8.99 -14.63 -1.98
CA ALA A 44 10.24 -14.70 -1.22
C ALA A 44 10.13 -15.55 0.04
N PHE A 45 9.06 -15.38 0.81
CA PHE A 45 8.92 -15.96 2.16
C PHE A 45 7.95 -17.13 2.25
N GLY A 46 7.16 -17.39 1.20
CA GLY A 46 6.21 -18.51 1.15
C GLY A 46 4.87 -18.26 1.87
N TYR A 47 4.71 -17.11 2.53
CA TYR A 47 3.45 -16.68 3.16
C TYR A 47 3.06 -15.27 2.72
N GLY A 48 1.77 -14.95 2.82
CA GLY A 48 1.20 -13.68 2.39
C GLY A 48 -0.09 -13.84 1.61
N TYR A 49 -0.66 -12.74 1.12
CA TYR A 49 -1.92 -12.74 0.37
C TYR A 49 -1.67 -12.55 -1.13
N LEU A 50 -2.46 -13.21 -1.98
CA LEU A 50 -2.53 -12.94 -3.42
C LEU A 50 -3.94 -12.52 -3.79
N THR A 51 -4.05 -11.44 -4.56
CA THR A 51 -5.33 -11.03 -5.14
C THR A 51 -5.75 -12.01 -6.24
N TRP A 52 -7.05 -12.02 -6.54
CA TRP A 52 -7.63 -12.86 -7.57
C TRP A 52 -6.93 -12.73 -8.93
N GLU A 53 -6.41 -11.55 -9.27
CA GLU A 53 -5.71 -11.29 -10.54
C GLU A 53 -4.43 -12.13 -10.69
N TRP A 54 -3.75 -12.40 -9.57
CA TRP A 54 -2.55 -13.23 -9.53
C TRP A 54 -2.89 -14.72 -9.49
N ILE A 55 -4.03 -15.07 -8.88
CA ILE A 55 -4.58 -16.43 -8.85
C ILE A 55 -5.01 -16.87 -10.25
N GLU A 56 -5.74 -16.00 -10.96
CA GLU A 56 -6.18 -16.18 -12.35
C GLU A 56 -5.06 -15.95 -13.38
N LYS A 57 -3.84 -15.61 -12.92
CA LYS A 57 -2.63 -15.46 -13.76
C LYS A 57 -2.78 -14.45 -14.91
N ILE A 58 -3.59 -13.41 -14.73
CA ILE A 58 -3.77 -12.35 -15.74
C ILE A 58 -2.66 -11.29 -15.67
N ARG A 59 -1.86 -11.29 -14.59
CA ARG A 59 -0.73 -10.36 -14.37
C ARG A 59 0.62 -11.02 -14.64
N ASN A 60 1.61 -10.21 -15.00
CA ASN A 60 2.97 -10.66 -15.27
C ASN A 60 3.84 -10.61 -14.01
N TYR A 61 4.43 -11.75 -13.64
CA TYR A 61 5.31 -11.90 -12.48
C TYR A 61 6.71 -11.32 -12.65
N MET A 62 7.12 -10.84 -13.83
CA MET A 62 8.48 -10.36 -14.09
C MET A 62 8.93 -9.29 -13.09
N TYR A 63 8.08 -8.31 -12.81
CA TYR A 63 8.44 -7.21 -11.91
C TYR A 63 8.46 -7.64 -10.42
N PRO A 64 7.40 -8.28 -9.86
CA PRO A 64 7.45 -8.83 -8.51
C PRO A 64 8.57 -9.85 -8.29
N PHE A 65 8.91 -10.64 -9.31
CA PHE A 65 10.01 -11.61 -9.23
C PHE A 65 11.37 -10.94 -9.01
N LEU A 66 11.65 -9.82 -9.67
CA LEU A 66 12.89 -9.07 -9.43
C LEU A 66 12.97 -8.58 -7.98
N ILE A 67 11.84 -8.12 -7.42
CA ILE A 67 11.76 -7.71 -6.02
C ILE A 67 11.91 -8.92 -5.09
N SER A 68 11.30 -10.07 -5.41
CA SER A 68 11.38 -11.26 -4.56
C SER A 68 12.81 -11.81 -4.45
N VAL A 69 13.60 -11.73 -5.53
CA VAL A 69 15.03 -12.09 -5.48
C VAL A 69 15.79 -11.21 -4.49
N ILE A 70 15.50 -9.90 -4.47
CA ILE A 70 16.10 -8.97 -3.51
C ILE A 70 15.70 -9.36 -2.09
N TYR A 71 14.42 -9.67 -1.86
CA TYR A 71 13.94 -10.10 -0.54
C TYR A 71 14.58 -11.41 -0.08
N GLN A 72 14.72 -12.40 -0.96
CA GLN A 72 15.40 -13.66 -0.64
C GLN A 72 16.87 -13.44 -0.26
N LEU A 73 17.57 -12.53 -0.97
CA LEU A 73 18.94 -12.17 -0.62
C LEU A 73 19.01 -11.48 0.74
N LEU A 74 18.08 -10.59 1.05
CA LEU A 74 17.99 -9.92 2.36
C LEU A 74 17.70 -10.91 3.49
N ALA A 75 16.76 -11.82 3.27
CA ALA A 75 16.43 -12.88 4.21
C ALA A 75 17.63 -13.81 4.46
N PHE A 76 18.37 -14.14 3.40
CA PHE A 76 19.59 -14.96 3.51
C PHE A 76 20.67 -14.31 4.39
N VAL A 77 20.78 -12.97 4.37
CA VAL A 77 21.71 -12.22 5.25
C VAL A 77 21.05 -11.71 6.53
N THR A 78 19.81 -12.10 6.85
CA THR A 78 19.06 -11.66 8.04
C THR A 78 18.88 -10.14 8.17
N LEU A 79 18.71 -9.46 7.03
CA LEU A 79 18.46 -8.00 6.95
C LEU A 79 17.06 -7.70 6.36
N ASP A 80 16.12 -8.60 6.54
CA ASP A 80 14.72 -8.54 6.11
C ASP A 80 13.83 -7.68 7.03
N HIS A 81 14.37 -6.58 7.55
CA HIS A 81 13.56 -5.60 8.28
C HIS A 81 12.56 -4.91 7.34
N VAL A 82 11.34 -4.66 7.84
CA VAL A 82 10.24 -4.02 7.08
C VAL A 82 10.69 -2.74 6.36
N ILE A 83 11.48 -1.89 7.01
CA ILE A 83 11.98 -0.62 6.44
C ILE A 83 12.82 -0.88 5.18
N ILE A 84 13.67 -1.92 5.22
CA ILE A 84 14.53 -2.28 4.09
C ILE A 84 13.68 -2.89 2.97
N LEU A 85 12.76 -3.81 3.32
CA LEU A 85 11.85 -4.45 2.36
C LEU A 85 10.97 -3.43 1.63
N THR A 86 10.50 -2.39 2.31
CA THR A 86 9.66 -1.35 1.70
C THR A 86 10.45 -0.27 0.96
N THR A 87 11.67 0.06 1.41
CA THR A 87 12.48 1.14 0.80
C THR A 87 13.28 0.68 -0.41
N LEU A 88 13.84 -0.53 -0.39
CA LEU A 88 14.75 -0.99 -1.43
C LEU A 88 14.09 -1.15 -2.82
N PRO A 89 12.84 -1.64 -2.95
CA PRO A 89 12.13 -1.67 -4.23
C PRO A 89 11.94 -0.26 -4.83
N ARG A 90 11.73 0.75 -3.98
CA ARG A 90 11.63 2.15 -4.41
C ARG A 90 12.98 2.70 -4.90
N ILE A 91 14.08 2.31 -4.26
CA ILE A 91 15.44 2.63 -4.72
C ILE A 91 15.72 1.96 -6.07
N LEU A 92 15.36 0.68 -6.24
CA LEU A 92 15.48 -0.02 -7.51
C LEU A 92 14.71 0.73 -8.61
N GLN A 93 13.45 1.08 -8.34
CA GLN A 93 12.63 1.84 -9.26
C GLN A 93 13.24 3.22 -9.60
N ALA A 94 13.77 3.92 -8.60
CA ALA A 94 14.46 5.21 -8.78
C ALA A 94 15.65 5.09 -9.73
N ILE A 95 16.43 4.00 -9.63
CA ILE A 95 17.57 3.72 -10.52
C ILE A 95 17.09 3.45 -11.94
N ILE A 96 16.05 2.62 -12.11
CA ILE A 96 15.46 2.31 -13.43
C ILE A 96 14.94 3.58 -14.10
N SER A 97 14.19 4.40 -13.34
CA SER A 97 13.65 5.68 -13.83
C SER A 97 14.76 6.67 -14.19
N ALA A 98 15.78 6.85 -13.34
CA ALA A 98 16.93 7.70 -13.64
C ALA A 98 17.68 7.26 -14.90
N TYR A 99 17.78 5.94 -15.11
CA TYR A 99 18.37 5.39 -16.33
C TYR A 99 17.49 5.69 -17.56
N GLY A 100 16.18 5.49 -17.47
CA GLY A 100 15.22 5.83 -18.54
C GLY A 100 15.31 7.30 -18.94
N GLU A 101 15.36 8.21 -17.96
CA GLU A 101 15.52 9.65 -18.19
C GLU A 101 16.86 10.01 -18.82
N TYR A 102 17.94 9.34 -18.41
CA TYR A 102 19.25 9.52 -19.02
C TYR A 102 19.25 9.08 -20.49
N LYS A 103 18.63 7.93 -20.81
CA LYS A 103 18.50 7.49 -22.21
C LYS A 103 17.60 8.42 -23.02
N PHE A 104 16.52 8.93 -22.42
CA PHE A 104 15.66 9.95 -23.02
C PHE A 104 16.42 11.26 -23.31
N TYR A 105 17.31 11.68 -22.41
CA TYR A 105 18.21 12.81 -22.64
C TYR A 105 19.24 12.52 -23.75
N GLU A 106 19.83 11.32 -23.78
CA GLU A 106 20.76 10.93 -24.86
C GLU A 106 20.07 10.94 -26.23
N TRP A 107 18.79 10.56 -26.28
CA TRP A 107 17.98 10.56 -27.50
C TRP A 107 17.63 11.97 -27.96
N THR A 108 17.05 12.79 -27.07
CA THR A 108 16.58 14.15 -27.41
C THR A 108 17.70 15.16 -27.55
N LYS A 109 18.82 14.97 -26.84
CA LYS A 109 19.96 15.89 -26.71
C LYS A 109 19.55 17.31 -26.26
N ASN A 110 18.33 17.49 -25.75
CA ASN A 110 17.77 18.77 -25.35
C ASN A 110 17.69 18.86 -23.81
N LYS A 111 18.38 19.85 -23.25
CA LYS A 111 18.39 20.08 -21.79
C LYS A 111 17.04 20.57 -21.26
N TRP A 112 16.30 21.33 -22.04
CA TRP A 112 15.00 21.88 -21.62
C TRP A 112 13.94 20.80 -21.51
N THR A 113 13.97 19.82 -22.42
CA THR A 113 13.09 18.65 -22.35
C THR A 113 13.37 17.83 -21.10
N LEU A 114 14.64 17.58 -20.78
CA LEU A 114 15.02 16.90 -19.54
C LEU A 114 14.60 17.69 -18.29
N TYR A 115 14.82 19.01 -18.29
CA TYR A 115 14.43 19.87 -17.18
C TYR A 115 12.91 19.85 -16.96
N SER A 116 12.13 19.96 -18.04
CA SER A 116 10.66 19.87 -18.00
C SER A 116 10.18 18.53 -17.42
N LEU A 117 10.83 17.42 -17.78
CA LEU A 117 10.52 16.11 -17.22
C LEU A 117 10.89 16.01 -15.73
N CYS A 118 12.04 16.55 -15.33
CA CYS A 118 12.50 16.50 -13.93
C CYS A 118 11.63 17.33 -12.99
N ILE A 119 11.18 18.51 -13.44
CA ILE A 119 10.31 19.41 -12.66
C ILE A 119 8.83 19.03 -12.74
N ASN A 120 8.45 18.15 -13.67
CA ASN A 120 7.08 17.64 -13.73
C ASN A 120 6.77 16.92 -12.41
N TRP A 121 5.88 17.51 -11.62
CA TRP A 121 5.57 17.06 -10.27
C TRP A 121 4.96 15.64 -10.26
N TYR A 122 4.14 15.31 -11.26
CA TYR A 122 3.49 14.01 -11.36
C TYR A 122 4.51 12.92 -11.67
N TRP A 123 5.42 13.19 -12.60
CA TRP A 123 6.53 12.29 -12.88
C TRP A 123 7.49 12.17 -11.68
N TYR A 124 7.75 13.28 -10.98
CA TYR A 124 8.54 13.26 -9.74
C TYR A 124 7.91 12.38 -8.66
N TYR A 125 6.58 12.37 -8.58
CA TYR A 125 5.81 11.50 -7.71
C TYR A 125 5.87 10.03 -8.19
N CYS A 126 5.41 9.73 -9.41
CA CYS A 126 5.25 8.35 -9.90
C CYS A 126 6.57 7.61 -10.18
N ALA A 127 7.64 8.30 -10.57
CA ALA A 127 8.87 7.66 -11.04
C ALA A 127 9.58 6.80 -9.98
N THR A 128 9.27 6.98 -8.69
CA THR A 128 9.87 6.19 -7.59
C THR A 128 8.90 5.25 -6.90
N HIS A 129 7.66 5.17 -7.37
CA HIS A 129 6.69 4.19 -6.90
C HIS A 129 6.84 2.89 -7.70
N SER A 130 6.75 1.77 -7.01
CA SER A 130 6.94 0.41 -7.55
C SER A 130 5.77 -0.05 -8.43
N TYR A 131 4.98 0.89 -8.98
CA TYR A 131 3.86 0.60 -9.86
C TYR A 131 4.17 0.96 -11.31
N CYS A 132 3.79 0.06 -12.22
CA CYS A 132 3.87 0.30 -13.66
C CYS A 132 2.46 0.20 -14.25
N TYR A 133 1.76 1.33 -14.44
CA TYR A 133 0.52 1.34 -15.22
C TYR A 133 0.82 1.31 -16.72
N GLY A 134 0.09 0.49 -17.45
CA GLY A 134 -0.03 0.57 -18.92
C GLY A 134 -1.04 1.61 -19.41
N MET A 135 -1.46 2.57 -18.57
CA MET A 135 -2.53 3.53 -18.90
C MET A 135 -2.12 4.98 -18.61
N LEU A 136 -2.42 5.88 -19.54
CA LEU A 136 -2.22 7.33 -19.44
C LEU A 136 -3.25 7.93 -18.47
N VAL A 137 -2.83 8.32 -17.28
CA VAL A 137 -3.70 8.98 -16.29
C VAL A 137 -3.49 10.49 -16.36
N ILE A 138 -4.56 11.24 -16.67
CA ILE A 138 -4.59 12.71 -16.61
C ILE A 138 -5.12 13.08 -15.22
N SER A 139 -4.24 13.18 -14.21
CA SER A 139 -4.57 13.57 -12.82
C SER A 139 -4.39 15.04 -12.39
N PRO A 140 -4.31 16.10 -13.24
CA PRO A 140 -3.98 17.43 -12.73
C PRO A 140 -5.02 18.07 -11.80
N TRP A 141 -6.32 17.86 -12.00
CA TRP A 141 -7.35 18.71 -11.39
C TRP A 141 -7.62 18.41 -9.91
N GLU A 142 -7.92 17.16 -9.56
CA GLU A 142 -8.16 16.79 -8.14
C GLU A 142 -6.89 16.95 -7.30
N PHE A 143 -5.72 16.72 -7.90
CA PHE A 143 -4.46 16.96 -7.23
C PHE A 143 -4.18 18.46 -7.03
N PHE A 144 -4.37 19.32 -8.03
CA PHE A 144 -4.19 20.77 -7.89
C PHE A 144 -5.13 21.36 -6.81
N ARG A 145 -6.37 20.89 -6.76
CA ARG A 145 -7.36 21.29 -5.75
C ARG A 145 -6.91 20.93 -4.32
N VAL A 146 -6.36 19.73 -4.10
CA VAL A 146 -5.88 19.31 -2.77
C VAL A 146 -4.53 19.94 -2.41
N ASN A 147 -3.64 20.15 -3.39
CA ASN A 147 -2.23 20.51 -3.12
C ASN A 147 -1.92 22.02 -3.24
N VAL A 148 -2.74 22.80 -3.96
CA VAL A 148 -2.51 24.24 -4.15
C VAL A 148 -3.49 25.09 -3.33
N LEU A 149 -4.73 24.61 -3.12
CA LEU A 149 -5.72 25.32 -2.29
C LEU A 149 -5.66 24.90 -0.81
N TYR A 150 -5.17 23.70 -0.49
CA TYR A 150 -4.95 23.22 0.88
C TYR A 150 -3.45 23.05 1.16
N LYS A 151 -3.05 23.37 2.40
CA LYS A 151 -1.66 23.66 2.81
C LYS A 151 -0.67 22.55 2.38
N ILE A 152 0.55 22.95 2.02
CA ILE A 152 1.73 22.09 1.72
C ILE A 152 1.94 20.94 2.72
N GLY A 153 1.44 21.04 3.97
CA GLY A 153 1.47 19.95 4.96
C GLY A 153 0.68 18.69 4.57
N ASP A 154 -0.32 18.79 3.70
CA ASP A 154 -1.10 17.63 3.23
C ASP A 154 -0.30 16.72 2.29
N PHE A 155 0.81 17.21 1.69
CA PHE A 155 1.74 16.42 0.86
C PHE A 155 2.46 15.30 1.64
N VAL A 156 2.48 15.39 2.98
CA VAL A 156 3.24 14.46 3.86
C VAL A 156 2.33 13.53 4.65
N ILE A 157 1.06 13.91 4.84
CA ILE A 157 0.18 13.28 5.84
C ILE A 157 -1.11 12.71 5.21
N HIS A 158 -1.56 13.22 4.06
CA HIS A 158 -2.81 12.75 3.46
C HIS A 158 -2.69 11.29 2.96
N GLN A 159 -3.62 10.44 3.40
CA GLN A 159 -3.72 8.99 3.14
C GLN A 159 -2.55 8.15 3.67
N ARG A 160 -1.60 8.75 4.39
CA ARG A 160 -0.46 8.04 4.97
C ARG A 160 -0.85 7.09 6.10
N GLY A 161 -2.00 7.31 6.74
CA GLY A 161 -2.48 6.49 7.85
C GLY A 161 -2.53 4.99 7.56
N SER A 162 -2.74 4.59 6.29
CA SER A 162 -2.69 3.19 5.86
C SER A 162 -1.32 2.52 6.01
N LEU A 163 -0.23 3.29 5.94
CA LEU A 163 1.12 2.79 6.21
C LEU A 163 1.45 2.85 7.70
N ASP A 164 1.09 3.96 8.35
CA ASP A 164 1.41 4.18 9.77
C ASP A 164 0.73 3.13 10.67
N VAL A 165 -0.48 2.68 10.30
CA VAL A 165 -1.19 1.58 11.01
C VAL A 165 -0.42 0.27 10.98
N MET A 166 0.23 -0.06 9.85
CA MET A 166 0.97 -1.31 9.71
C MET A 166 2.23 -1.31 10.56
N ASN A 167 2.90 -0.16 10.71
CA ASN A 167 4.05 -0.03 11.60
C ASN A 167 3.65 -0.20 13.08
N ILE A 168 2.51 0.37 13.48
CA ILE A 168 1.99 0.21 14.84
C ILE A 168 1.60 -1.25 15.10
N LEU A 169 0.87 -1.88 14.17
CA LEU A 169 0.50 -3.29 14.27
C LEU A 169 1.73 -4.20 14.34
N HIS A 170 2.75 -3.96 13.51
CA HIS A 170 3.99 -4.74 13.55
C HIS A 170 4.60 -4.73 14.96
N ASN A 171 4.72 -3.55 15.59
CA ASN A 171 5.28 -3.44 16.93
C ASN A 171 4.40 -4.10 18.00
N GLU A 172 3.07 -4.04 17.86
CA GLU A 172 2.14 -4.71 18.77
C GLU A 172 2.25 -6.25 18.67
N ILE A 173 2.35 -6.77 17.45
CA ILE A 173 2.29 -8.21 17.18
C ILE A 173 3.63 -8.89 17.42
N VAL A 174 4.76 -8.24 17.08
CA VAL A 174 6.10 -8.79 17.38
C VAL A 174 6.29 -8.99 18.90
N ASN A 175 5.61 -8.19 19.72
CA ASN A 175 5.61 -8.34 21.18
C ASN A 175 4.52 -9.29 21.70
N ALA A 176 3.60 -9.75 20.85
CA ALA A 176 2.51 -10.65 21.20
C ALA A 176 2.82 -12.10 20.74
N ASP A 177 1.97 -13.04 21.15
CA ASP A 177 2.12 -14.45 20.79
C ASP A 177 1.83 -14.70 19.30
N ASN A 178 2.52 -15.68 18.68
CA ASN A 178 2.40 -16.04 17.26
C ASN A 178 1.01 -16.54 16.81
N THR A 179 0.01 -16.55 17.69
CA THR A 179 -1.36 -17.02 17.40
C THR A 179 -2.37 -15.89 17.20
N THR A 180 -1.93 -14.63 17.17
CA THR A 180 -2.83 -13.48 17.06
C THR A 180 -3.55 -13.46 15.71
N ASN A 181 -4.89 -13.40 15.73
CA ASN A 181 -5.73 -13.26 14.55
C ASN A 181 -6.10 -11.79 14.32
N ILE A 182 -6.00 -11.30 13.09
CA ILE A 182 -6.30 -9.92 12.73
C ILE A 182 -7.45 -9.85 11.74
N LEU A 183 -8.39 -8.94 11.96
CA LEU A 183 -9.48 -8.62 11.05
C LEU A 183 -9.38 -7.17 10.55
N PHE A 184 -9.30 -6.99 9.23
CA PHE A 184 -9.40 -5.69 8.58
C PHE A 184 -10.80 -5.47 8.02
N LEU A 185 -11.54 -4.56 8.63
CA LEU A 185 -12.84 -4.06 8.18
C LEU A 185 -12.66 -2.70 7.48
N THR A 186 -11.79 -2.70 6.46
CA THR A 186 -11.48 -1.53 5.63
C THR A 186 -11.89 -1.81 4.18
N PRO A 187 -12.07 -0.77 3.35
CA PRO A 187 -12.25 -0.97 1.92
C PRO A 187 -11.13 -1.82 1.33
N CYS A 188 -11.46 -2.52 0.26
CA CYS A 188 -10.54 -3.40 -0.43
C CYS A 188 -9.22 -2.71 -0.78
N HIS A 189 -8.11 -3.38 -0.52
CA HIS A 189 -6.76 -2.90 -0.79
C HIS A 189 -6.38 -1.57 -0.11
N ALA A 190 -7.15 -1.08 0.86
CA ALA A 190 -6.92 0.22 1.51
C ALA A 190 -5.62 0.30 2.33
N THR A 191 -5.15 -0.84 2.84
CA THR A 191 -3.90 -0.98 3.61
C THR A 191 -3.03 -2.06 2.96
N PRO A 192 -1.68 -1.96 3.04
CA PRO A 192 -0.84 -3.11 2.75
C PRO A 192 -0.99 -4.17 3.84
N LEU A 193 -0.53 -5.38 3.56
CA LEU A 193 -0.58 -6.51 4.49
C LEU A 193 0.84 -6.98 4.84
N TYR A 194 1.23 -8.15 4.36
CA TYR A 194 2.39 -8.88 4.84
C TYR A 194 3.70 -8.23 4.38
N SER A 195 3.68 -7.49 3.26
CA SER A 195 4.86 -6.73 2.83
C SER A 195 5.28 -5.63 3.83
N HIS A 196 4.33 -5.13 4.61
CA HIS A 196 4.56 -4.07 5.62
C HIS A 196 4.43 -4.57 7.05
N LEU A 197 3.72 -5.68 7.28
CA LEU A 197 3.66 -6.33 8.58
C LEU A 197 4.84 -7.27 8.81
N HIS A 198 5.25 -8.03 7.79
CA HIS A 198 6.34 -9.01 7.84
C HIS A 198 6.31 -9.95 9.06
N VAL A 199 5.11 -10.39 9.44
CA VAL A 199 4.89 -11.43 10.45
C VAL A 199 3.89 -12.45 9.88
N ASN A 200 4.17 -13.74 10.08
CA ASN A 200 3.30 -14.82 9.63
C ASN A 200 2.15 -15.07 10.62
N VAL A 201 1.19 -14.15 10.64
CA VAL A 201 -0.05 -14.25 11.42
C VAL A 201 -1.26 -14.38 10.51
N PRO A 202 -2.32 -15.09 10.92
CA PRO A 202 -3.56 -15.17 10.16
C PRO A 202 -4.28 -13.81 10.12
N ILE A 203 -4.51 -13.32 8.90
CA ILE A 203 -5.22 -12.06 8.63
C ILE A 203 -6.46 -12.34 7.76
N LYS A 204 -7.62 -11.85 8.20
CA LYS A 204 -8.83 -11.76 7.37
C LYS A 204 -9.03 -10.31 6.91
N ILE A 205 -9.27 -10.14 5.61
CA ILE A 205 -9.61 -8.85 5.00
C ILE A 205 -10.96 -9.01 4.28
N LEU A 206 -11.64 -7.89 4.04
CA LEU A 206 -12.77 -7.86 3.12
C LEU A 206 -12.27 -7.98 1.68
N THR A 207 -12.86 -8.91 0.91
CA THR A 207 -12.53 -9.16 -0.49
C THR A 207 -13.49 -8.44 -1.44
N CYS A 208 -12.99 -8.15 -2.65
CA CYS A 208 -13.71 -7.46 -3.72
C CYS A 208 -13.44 -8.20 -5.03
N GLU A 209 -13.71 -9.50 -5.01
CA GLU A 209 -13.55 -10.34 -6.19
C GLU A 209 -14.57 -9.95 -7.27
N PRO A 210 -14.24 -10.11 -8.55
CA PRO A 210 -15.22 -9.94 -9.60
C PRO A 210 -16.16 -11.15 -9.64
N ASN A 211 -17.29 -10.98 -10.33
CA ASN A 211 -18.26 -12.04 -10.53
C ASN A 211 -17.75 -13.11 -11.51
N PHE A 212 -17.03 -14.11 -11.01
CA PHE A 212 -16.51 -15.21 -11.83
C PHE A 212 -17.61 -16.18 -12.32
N GLU A 213 -18.69 -16.31 -11.57
CA GLU A 213 -19.77 -17.26 -11.86
C GLU A 213 -20.87 -16.68 -12.77
N GLY A 214 -20.82 -15.37 -13.04
CA GLY A 214 -21.79 -14.68 -13.89
C GLY A 214 -23.17 -14.49 -13.24
N ASP A 215 -23.25 -14.48 -11.91
CA ASP A 215 -24.51 -14.23 -11.19
C ASP A 215 -25.02 -12.80 -11.45
N ILE A 216 -26.27 -12.68 -11.87
CA ILE A 216 -26.91 -11.39 -12.19
C ILE A 216 -27.00 -10.49 -10.96
N ASN A 217 -27.09 -11.06 -9.76
CA ASN A 217 -27.22 -10.33 -8.50
C ASN A 217 -25.93 -10.36 -7.66
N TYR A 218 -24.78 -10.55 -8.30
CA TYR A 218 -23.49 -10.57 -7.61
C TYR A 218 -23.22 -9.25 -6.89
N VAL A 219 -22.86 -9.35 -5.61
CA VAL A 219 -22.32 -8.26 -4.80
C VAL A 219 -21.09 -8.82 -4.09
N ASP A 220 -19.97 -8.11 -4.17
CA ASP A 220 -18.75 -8.56 -3.52
C ASP A 220 -18.83 -8.45 -1.98
N GLU A 221 -17.92 -9.13 -1.29
CA GLU A 221 -17.92 -9.21 0.18
C GLU A 221 -17.77 -7.83 0.84
N ALA A 222 -16.92 -6.96 0.30
CA ALA A 222 -16.71 -5.62 0.83
C ALA A 222 -17.99 -4.79 0.68
N ASP A 223 -18.63 -4.80 -0.49
CA ASP A 223 -19.88 -4.07 -0.72
C ASP A 223 -21.03 -4.61 0.16
N MET A 224 -21.14 -5.93 0.35
CA MET A 224 -22.09 -6.53 1.30
C MET A 224 -21.84 -6.04 2.73
N PHE A 225 -20.58 -6.00 3.16
CA PHE A 225 -20.21 -5.49 4.48
C PHE A 225 -20.58 -4.02 4.64
N PHE A 226 -20.21 -3.14 3.69
CA PHE A 226 -20.47 -1.70 3.81
C PHE A 226 -21.96 -1.35 3.71
N ALA A 227 -22.76 -2.19 3.03
CA ALA A 227 -24.22 -2.07 3.00
C ALA A 227 -24.87 -2.39 4.36
N ASN A 228 -24.50 -3.49 5.01
CA ASN A 228 -25.00 -3.85 6.34
C ASN A 228 -23.93 -4.53 7.22
N PRO A 229 -23.08 -3.75 7.91
CA PRO A 229 -21.95 -4.29 8.69
C PRO A 229 -22.38 -5.23 9.82
N THR A 230 -23.49 -4.92 10.51
CA THR A 230 -23.97 -5.70 11.64
C THR A 230 -24.39 -7.10 11.20
N GLN A 231 -25.20 -7.18 10.13
CA GLN A 231 -25.64 -8.46 9.58
C GLN A 231 -24.47 -9.31 9.08
N TRP A 232 -23.47 -8.68 8.44
CA TRP A 232 -22.28 -9.39 7.99
C TRP A 232 -21.48 -9.97 9.17
N LEU A 233 -21.29 -9.21 10.25
CA LEU A 233 -20.62 -9.66 11.47
C LEU A 233 -21.41 -10.77 12.18
N ASP A 234 -22.73 -10.65 12.24
CA ASP A 234 -23.58 -11.68 12.85
C ASP A 234 -23.44 -13.01 12.11
N HIS A 235 -23.47 -12.97 10.77
CA HIS A 235 -23.31 -14.15 9.93
C HIS A 235 -21.91 -14.78 10.06
N ASN A 236 -20.86 -13.95 10.12
CA ASN A 236 -19.47 -14.42 10.12
C ASN A 236 -18.92 -14.80 11.50
N TYR A 237 -19.45 -14.25 12.59
CA TYR A 237 -18.88 -14.41 13.93
C TYR A 237 -19.92 -14.78 15.00
N ASN A 238 -21.08 -14.10 15.07
CA ASN A 238 -22.00 -14.32 16.18
C ASN A 238 -22.87 -15.59 16.03
N ASN A 239 -23.23 -15.96 14.82
CA ASN A 239 -24.14 -17.09 14.57
C ASN A 239 -23.43 -18.47 14.63
N ASN A 240 -22.10 -18.50 14.60
CA ASN A 240 -21.31 -19.72 14.61
C ASN A 240 -20.40 -19.76 15.85
N ASN A 241 -20.85 -20.43 16.90
CA ASN A 241 -20.13 -20.56 18.18
C ASN A 241 -18.73 -21.20 18.09
N SER A 242 -18.39 -21.80 16.94
CA SER A 242 -17.10 -22.44 16.69
C SER A 242 -16.02 -21.49 16.19
N ILE A 243 -16.37 -20.23 15.87
CA ILE A 243 -15.45 -19.26 15.26
C ILE A 243 -14.77 -18.44 16.34
N VAL A 244 -13.45 -18.39 16.28
CA VAL A 244 -12.63 -17.58 17.19
C VAL A 244 -12.76 -16.11 16.80
N LEU A 245 -13.06 -15.25 17.78
CA LEU A 245 -13.08 -13.81 17.60
C LEU A 245 -11.68 -13.28 17.28
N PRO A 246 -11.55 -12.25 16.43
CA PRO A 246 -10.25 -11.66 16.12
C PRO A 246 -9.66 -10.97 17.36
N ASP A 247 -8.34 -11.09 17.55
CA ASP A 247 -7.64 -10.40 18.64
C ASP A 247 -7.48 -8.90 18.35
N TYR A 248 -7.28 -8.56 17.08
CA TYR A 248 -7.16 -7.19 16.60
C TYR A 248 -8.15 -6.90 15.49
N ILE A 249 -8.81 -5.74 15.57
CA ILE A 249 -9.71 -5.23 14.52
C ILE A 249 -9.22 -3.86 14.04
N ILE A 250 -9.09 -3.72 12.73
CA ILE A 250 -8.72 -2.48 12.07
C ILE A 250 -9.89 -1.99 11.23
N LEU A 251 -10.30 -0.75 11.45
CA LEU A 251 -11.45 -0.16 10.78
C LEU A 251 -11.36 1.36 10.74
N PHE A 252 -12.17 1.97 9.87
CA PHE A 252 -12.32 3.41 9.81
C PHE A 252 -13.35 3.93 10.81
N ASP A 253 -13.18 5.18 11.25
CA ASP A 253 -14.03 5.85 12.24
C ASP A 253 -15.53 5.92 11.86
N ASN A 254 -15.84 6.00 10.57
CA ASN A 254 -17.20 5.96 10.04
C ASN A 254 -17.94 4.62 10.26
N ILE A 255 -17.21 3.52 10.50
CA ILE A 255 -17.80 2.18 10.72
C ILE A 255 -18.11 1.92 12.20
N VAL A 256 -17.34 2.53 13.12
CA VAL A 256 -17.53 2.40 14.58
C VAL A 256 -19.00 2.51 15.03
N PRO A 257 -19.76 3.56 14.65
CA PRO A 257 -21.15 3.70 15.13
C PRO A 257 -22.09 2.61 14.60
N LYS A 258 -21.76 1.93 13.50
CA LYS A 258 -22.60 0.87 12.91
C LYS A 258 -22.43 -0.48 13.61
N ILE A 259 -21.27 -0.74 14.19
CA ILE A 259 -20.92 -2.04 14.79
C ILE A 259 -20.57 -1.96 16.28
N GLY A 260 -21.04 -0.92 16.96
CA GLY A 260 -20.71 -0.65 18.37
C GLY A 260 -21.02 -1.82 19.31
N GLU A 261 -22.06 -2.60 19.05
CA GLU A 261 -22.40 -3.81 19.81
C GLU A 261 -21.30 -4.88 19.73
N PHE A 262 -20.75 -5.10 18.54
CA PHE A 262 -19.65 -6.05 18.32
C PHE A 262 -18.35 -5.59 18.99
N LEU A 263 -18.11 -4.28 19.02
CA LEU A 263 -16.91 -3.67 19.61
C LEU A 263 -16.94 -3.57 21.15
N LYS A 264 -18.01 -4.00 21.83
CA LYS A 264 -18.13 -3.88 23.30
C LYS A 264 -16.99 -4.55 24.08
N HIS A 265 -16.45 -5.64 23.55
CA HIS A 265 -15.35 -6.40 24.17
C HIS A 265 -13.97 -6.00 23.62
N TYR A 266 -13.89 -4.85 22.95
CA TYR A 266 -12.67 -4.36 22.35
C TYR A 266 -12.29 -2.97 22.89
N GLN A 267 -11.00 -2.75 23.09
CA GLN A 267 -10.44 -1.47 23.49
C GLN A 267 -9.61 -0.86 22.36
N ILE A 268 -9.67 0.47 22.22
CA ILE A 268 -8.86 1.20 21.24
C ILE A 268 -7.40 1.23 21.74
N VAL A 269 -6.50 0.68 20.94
CA VAL A 269 -5.04 0.73 21.17
C VAL A 269 -4.46 1.98 20.51
N SER A 270 -4.91 2.30 19.29
CA SER A 270 -4.38 3.43 18.53
C SER A 270 -5.44 4.08 17.64
N GLN A 271 -5.27 5.39 17.46
CA GLN A 271 -6.04 6.22 16.54
C GLN A 271 -5.07 6.95 15.61
N ILE A 272 -5.23 6.73 14.31
CA ILE A 272 -4.29 7.22 13.30
C ILE A 272 -5.05 8.08 12.31
N PHE A 273 -4.53 9.27 12.03
CA PHE A 273 -5.13 10.15 11.03
C PHE A 273 -4.89 9.61 9.61
N TYR A 274 -5.96 9.51 8.82
CA TYR A 274 -5.89 9.07 7.43
C TYR A 274 -6.04 10.24 6.46
N ALA A 275 -7.20 10.91 6.44
CA ALA A 275 -7.49 11.93 5.45
C ALA A 275 -8.45 13.01 5.97
N HIS A 276 -8.22 14.27 5.61
CA HIS A 276 -9.10 15.38 5.97
C HIS A 276 -10.49 15.26 5.33
N PHE A 277 -10.54 14.76 4.09
CA PHE A 277 -11.75 14.60 3.29
C PHE A 277 -11.82 13.17 2.74
N PRO A 278 -12.26 12.20 3.55
CA PRO A 278 -12.42 10.83 3.08
C PRO A 278 -13.53 10.76 2.03
N GLN A 279 -13.35 9.86 1.05
CA GLN A 279 -14.35 9.58 0.01
C GLN A 279 -15.00 8.22 0.27
N SER A 280 -16.28 8.08 -0.07
CA SER A 280 -17.00 6.80 -0.03
C SER A 280 -16.96 6.12 1.36
N ASN A 281 -16.52 4.87 1.43
CA ASN A 281 -16.43 4.02 2.63
C ASN A 281 -15.19 4.30 3.50
N TYR A 282 -14.34 5.26 3.14
CA TYR A 282 -13.20 5.67 3.95
C TYR A 282 -13.62 6.60 5.10
N GLY A 283 -12.80 6.64 6.14
CA GLY A 283 -12.96 7.50 7.30
C GLY A 283 -11.83 8.51 7.47
N LYS A 284 -11.99 9.44 8.42
CA LYS A 284 -10.96 10.43 8.74
C LYS A 284 -9.82 9.81 9.55
N TYR A 285 -10.14 8.83 10.38
CA TYR A 285 -9.20 8.10 11.22
C TYR A 285 -9.32 6.59 11.01
N ILE A 286 -8.19 5.91 11.14
CA ILE A 286 -8.10 4.46 11.26
C ILE A 286 -7.93 4.14 12.74
N TYR A 287 -8.77 3.24 13.25
CA TYR A 287 -8.69 2.72 14.61
C TYR A 287 -8.12 1.31 14.62
N VAL A 288 -7.28 1.04 15.62
CA VAL A 288 -6.82 -0.30 15.97
C VAL A 288 -7.47 -0.67 17.29
N TYR A 289 -8.32 -1.68 17.26
CA TYR A 289 -8.98 -2.27 18.42
C TYR A 289 -8.28 -3.57 18.82
N LYS A 290 -8.22 -3.85 20.12
CA LYS A 290 -7.72 -5.10 20.70
C LYS A 290 -8.78 -5.72 21.59
N HIS A 291 -8.98 -7.03 21.45
CA HIS A 291 -9.91 -7.80 22.28
C HIS A 291 -9.44 -7.81 23.74
N VAL A 292 -10.39 -7.72 24.68
CA VAL A 292 -10.16 -7.68 26.14
C VAL A 292 -10.67 -8.94 26.82
#